data_AF-A0A0V0GQ42-F1
#
_entry.id   AF-A0A0V0GQ42-F1
#
_cell.length_a   1.000
_cell.length_b   1.000
_cell.length_c   1.000
_cell.angle_alpha   90.00
_cell.angle_beta   90.00
_cell.angle_gamma   90.00
#
_symmetry.space_group_name_H-M   'P 1'
#
loop_
_entity.id
_entity.type
_entity.pdbx_description
1 polymer ?
#
loop_
_entity_poly.entity_id
_entity_poly.type
_entity_poly.pdbx_seq_one_letter_code
_entity_poly.pdbx_strand_id
1 'polypeptide(L)'
;MLIAIPNTSLEKLELIDKIQRSEVSYHFEEEIEASLRMIYEAYYECNNIFGDDNLYVVALGFRLLRQQGYFVSSGKSQINQSSQ
;
A
#
# COMPACT_ATOMS: atom_id res chain seq x y z
N MET A 1 14.74 -8.64 -2.86
CA MET A 1 15.17 -7.39 -2.19
C MET A 1 14.03 -6.66 -1.47
N LEU A 2 12.78 -6.69 -1.97
CA LEU A 2 11.60 -6.12 -1.28
C LEU A 2 10.96 -7.02 -0.21
N ILE A 3 11.23 -8.34 -0.25
CA ILE A 3 10.59 -9.35 0.61
C ILE A 3 11.07 -9.27 2.08
N ALA A 4 12.29 -8.77 2.32
CA ALA A 4 12.88 -8.70 3.66
C ALA A 4 12.39 -7.50 4.50
N ILE A 5 11.69 -6.54 3.88
CA ILE A 5 11.23 -5.32 4.54
C ILE A 5 9.76 -5.52 4.97
N PRO A 6 9.38 -5.16 6.21
CA PRO A 6 8.00 -5.27 6.67
C PRO A 6 7.03 -4.50 5.76
N ASN A 7 5.91 -5.15 5.40
CA ASN A 7 4.85 -4.59 4.54
C ASN A 7 4.21 -3.32 5.08
N THR A 8 4.33 -3.08 6.38
CA THR A 8 3.75 -1.92 7.07
C THR A 8 4.75 -0.78 7.28
N SER A 9 6.01 -0.94 6.86
CA SER A 9 7.05 0.08 7.05
C SER A 9 7.02 1.16 5.96
N LEU A 10 7.24 2.41 6.37
CA LEU A 10 7.41 3.53 5.45
C LEU A 10 8.53 3.27 4.43
N GLU A 11 9.64 2.69 4.89
CA GLU A 11 10.81 2.37 4.05
C GLU A 11 10.44 1.48 2.85
N LYS A 12 9.49 0.55 3.01
CA LYS A 12 9.03 -0.30 1.92
C LYS A 12 8.26 0.50 0.88
N LEU A 13 7.36 1.38 1.31
CA LEU A 13 6.59 2.24 0.41
C LEU A 13 7.52 3.19 -0.37
N GLU A 14 8.50 3.78 0.32
CA GLU A 14 9.51 4.66 -0.32
C GLU A 14 10.38 3.89 -1.32
N LEU A 15 10.77 2.66 -0.99
CA LEU A 15 11.56 1.83 -1.89
C LEU A 15 10.75 1.45 -3.14
N ILE A 16 9.48 1.07 -2.99
CA ILE A 16 8.59 0.80 -4.13
C ILE A 16 8.44 2.07 -5.00
N ASP A 17 8.19 3.23 -4.40
CA ASP A 17 8.08 4.50 -5.13
C ASP A 17 9.36 4.81 -5.92
N LYS A 18 10.53 4.62 -5.28
CA LYS A 18 11.82 4.87 -5.90
C LYS A 18 12.10 3.92 -7.06
N ILE A 19 11.79 2.63 -6.90
CA ILE A 19 12.00 1.63 -7.95
C ILE A 19 11.06 1.92 -9.13
N GLN A 20 9.78 2.20 -8.89
CA GLN A 20 8.80 2.50 -9.94
C GLN A 20 9.19 3.73 -10.79
N ARG A 21 9.90 4.70 -10.19
CA ARG A 21 10.38 5.92 -10.87
C ARG A 21 11.74 5.74 -11.54
N SER A 22 12.38 4.59 -11.37
CA SER A 22 13.66 4.28 -11.98
C SER A 22 13.46 3.62 -13.35
N GLU A 23 14.40 3.84 -14.27
CA GLU A 23 14.38 3.23 -15.61
C GLU A 23 14.52 1.71 -15.62
N VAL A 24 14.78 1.10 -14.45
CA VAL A 24 14.96 -0.36 -14.27
C VAL A 24 13.78 -1.02 -13.57
N SER A 25 12.63 -0.32 -13.45
CA SER A 25 11.45 -0.82 -12.73
C SER A 25 10.93 -2.16 -13.26
N TYR A 26 11.08 -2.40 -14.56
CA TYR A 26 10.64 -3.62 -15.25
C TYR A 26 11.34 -4.90 -14.74
N HIS A 27 12.48 -4.77 -14.06
CA HIS A 27 13.16 -5.91 -13.43
C HIS A 27 12.54 -6.36 -12.11
N PHE A 28 11.62 -5.56 -11.54
CA PHE A 28 11.08 -5.75 -10.19
C PHE A 28 9.55 -5.83 -10.19
N GLU A 29 8.91 -6.02 -11.34
CA GLU A 29 7.45 -6.02 -11.48
C GLU A 29 6.79 -7.03 -10.55
N GLU A 30 7.31 -8.28 -10.53
CA GLU A 30 6.78 -9.35 -9.69
C GLU A 30 6.93 -9.03 -8.20
N GLU A 31 8.09 -8.51 -7.76
CA GLU A 31 8.30 -8.16 -6.35
C GLU A 31 7.49 -6.95 -5.91
N ILE A 32 7.27 -5.99 -6.80
CA ILE A 32 6.41 -4.82 -6.55
C ILE A 32 4.97 -5.28 -6.42
N GLU A 33 4.47 -6.11 -7.33
CA GLU A 33 3.11 -6.63 -7.30
C GLU A 33 2.87 -7.43 -6.01
N ALA A 34 3.77 -8.37 -5.69
CA ALA A 34 3.67 -9.17 -4.47
C ALA A 34 3.67 -8.29 -3.21
N SER A 35 4.54 -7.27 -3.17
CA SER A 35 4.60 -6.36 -2.03
C SER A 35 3.33 -5.53 -1.87
N LEU A 36 2.79 -4.99 -2.97
CA LEU A 36 1.58 -4.19 -2.95
C LEU A 36 0.34 -5.01 -2.62
N ARG A 37 0.30 -6.29 -3.03
CA ARG A 37 -0.73 -7.24 -2.61
C ARG A 37 -0.73 -7.43 -1.09
N MET A 38 0.44 -7.69 -0.49
CA MET A 38 0.55 -7.85 0.96
C MET A 38 0.20 -6.56 1.72
N ILE A 39 0.58 -5.40 1.18
CA ILE A 39 0.19 -4.09 1.72
C ILE A 39 -1.34 -3.92 1.69
N TYR A 40 -1.97 -4.28 0.58
CA TYR A 40 -3.41 -4.20 0.40
C TYR A 40 -4.17 -5.12 1.36
N GLU A 41 -3.74 -6.39 1.48
CA GLU A 41 -4.30 -7.35 2.42
C GLU A 41 -4.22 -6.84 3.87
N ALA A 42 -3.04 -6.35 4.27
CA ALA A 42 -2.84 -5.78 5.60
C ALA A 42 -3.72 -4.53 5.82
N TYR A 43 -3.90 -3.68 4.81
CA TYR A 43 -4.79 -2.52 4.86
C TYR A 43 -6.25 -2.91 5.15
N TYR A 44 -6.74 -3.98 4.50
CA TYR A 44 -8.09 -4.50 4.72
C TYR A 44 -8.26 -5.17 6.08
N GLU A 45 -7.27 -5.94 6.55
CA GLU A 45 -7.39 -6.72 7.78
C GLU A 45 -7.19 -5.88 9.05
N CYS A 46 -6.23 -4.96 9.05
CA CYS A 46 -5.84 -4.21 10.25
C CYS A 46 -6.47 -2.81 10.38
N ASN A 47 -7.30 -2.37 9.42
CA ASN A 47 -8.01 -1.08 9.40
C ASN A 47 -7.17 0.19 9.70
N ASN A 48 -5.84 0.10 9.80
CA ASN A 48 -4.99 1.24 10.14
C ASN A 48 -3.48 0.97 9.95
N ILE A 49 -3.06 0.21 8.93
CA ILE A 49 -1.64 -0.15 8.80
C ILE A 49 -0.72 1.04 8.51
N PHE A 50 -1.26 2.11 7.94
CA PHE A 50 -0.51 3.30 7.56
C PHE A 50 -0.40 4.30 8.73
N GLY A 51 -1.13 4.05 9.83
CA GLY A 51 -1.28 4.98 10.93
C GLY A 51 -2.10 6.20 10.52
N ASP A 52 -3.23 6.41 11.20
CA ASP A 52 -4.10 7.58 10.99
C ASP A 52 -3.37 8.94 11.16
N ASP A 53 -2.24 8.93 11.87
CA ASP A 53 -1.50 10.15 12.25
C ASP A 53 -0.45 10.58 11.22
N ASN A 54 -0.10 9.73 10.24
CA ASN A 54 0.91 10.05 9.24
C ASN A 54 0.32 10.17 7.83
N LEU A 55 -0.08 11.40 7.49
CA LEU A 55 -0.63 11.74 6.18
C LEU A 55 0.29 11.34 5.02
N TYR A 56 1.62 11.43 5.21
CA TYR A 56 2.57 11.06 4.17
C TYR A 56 2.51 9.55 3.86
N VAL A 57 2.51 8.72 4.89
CA VAL A 57 2.41 7.25 4.74
C VAL A 57 1.09 6.86 4.10
N VAL A 58 -0.02 7.44 4.57
CA VAL A 58 -1.37 7.19 4.04
C VAL A 58 -1.46 7.60 2.56
N ALA A 59 -1.00 8.81 2.21
CA ALA A 59 -1.05 9.31 0.85
C ALA A 59 -0.16 8.49 -0.11
N LEU A 60 1.02 8.08 0.36
CA LEU A 60 1.94 7.25 -0.41
C LEU A 60 1.36 5.86 -0.67
N GLY A 61 0.86 5.18 0.37
CA GLY A 61 0.21 3.88 0.24
C GLY A 61 -1.01 3.93 -0.68
N PHE A 62 -1.88 4.92 -0.49
CA PHE A 62 -3.05 5.15 -1.36
C PHE A 62 -2.65 5.29 -2.83
N ARG A 63 -1.65 6.13 -3.12
CA ARG A 63 -1.17 6.37 -4.49
C ARG A 63 -0.62 5.11 -5.13
N LEU A 64 0.26 4.39 -4.42
CA LEU A 64 0.90 3.17 -4.95
C LEU A 64 -0.12 2.07 -5.24
N LEU A 65 -1.10 1.88 -4.36
CA LEU A 65 -2.17 0.90 -4.55
C LEU A 65 -3.06 1.26 -5.75
N ARG A 66 -3.50 2.52 -5.87
CA ARG A 66 -4.31 2.99 -7.01
C ARG A 66 -3.58 2.88 -8.34
N GLN A 67 -2.27 3.14 -8.36
CA GLN A 67 -1.45 3.02 -9.58
C GLN A 67 -1.42 1.58 -10.11
N GLN A 68 -1.53 0.57 -9.24
CA GLN A 68 -1.61 -0.84 -9.61
C GLN A 68 -3.05 -1.37 -9.75
N GLY A 69 -4.05 -0.49 -9.74
CA GLY A 69 -5.45 -0.87 -9.96
C GLY A 69 -6.18 -1.40 -8.73
N TYR A 70 -5.60 -1.35 -7.54
CA TYR A 70 -6.29 -1.74 -6.31
C TYR A 70 -7.40 -0.74 -5.96
N PHE A 71 -8.53 -1.26 -5.48
CA PHE A 71 -9.63 -0.43 -5.01
C PHE A 71 -9.35 0.07 -3.59
N VAL A 72 -9.02 1.35 -3.46
CA VAL A 72 -8.86 2.02 -2.16
C VAL A 72 -9.82 3.21 -2.09
N SER A 73 -10.63 3.23 -1.04
CA SER A 73 -11.54 4.35 -0.75
C SER A 73 -10.75 5.58 -0.30
N SER A 74 -11.13 6.76 -0.79
CA SER A 74 -10.55 8.04 -0.36
C SER A 74 -11.19 8.59 0.93
N GLY A 75 -12.24 7.95 1.44
CA GLY A 75 -12.91 8.32 2.68
C GLY A 75 -12.92 7.17 3.69
N LYS A 76 -13.09 7.49 4.98
CA LYS A 76 -13.36 6.48 6.01
C LYS A 76 -14.74 5.88 5.72
N SER A 77 -14.77 4.71 5.07
CA SER A 77 -15.99 3.92 5.01
C SER A 77 -16.25 3.39 6.40
N GLN A 78 -17.04 4.11 7.20
CA GLN A 78 -17.84 3.46 8.24
C GLN A 78 -18.76 2.49 7.50
N ILE A 79 -18.36 1.23 7.43
CA ILE A 79 -19.29 0.16 7.11
C ILE A 79 -20.19 0.06 8.34
N ASN A 80 -21.27 0.83 8.32
CA ASN A 80 -22.38 0.64 9.22
C ASN A 80 -22.90 -0.77 8.95
N GLN A 81 -22.55 -1.72 9.82
CA GLN A 81 -23.32 -2.96 9.95
C GLN A 81 -24.69 -2.57 10.55
N SER A 82 -25.57 -2.04 9.71
CA SER A 82 -27.00 -2.04 10.01
C SER A 82 -27.48 -3.48 9.85
N SER A 83 -27.57 -4.17 10.98
CA SER A 83 -28.37 -5.37 11.12
C SER A 83 -29.79 -5.09 10.63
N GLN A 84 -30.23 -5.81 9.60
CA GLN A 84 -31.58 -6.34 9.46
C GLN A 84 -31.47 -7.77 8.92
#